data_AF-A0A7W8JKP9-F1
#
_entry.id   AF-A0A7W8JKP9-F1
#
_cell.length_a   1.000
_cell.length_b   1.000
_cell.length_c   1.000
_cell.angle_alpha   90.00
_cell.angle_beta   90.00
_cell.angle_gamma   90.00
#
_symmetry.space_group_name_H-M   'P 1'
#
loop_
_entity.id
_entity.type
_entity.pdbx_description
1 polymer ?
#
loop_
_entity_poly.entity_id
_entity_poly.type
_entity_poly.pdbx_seq_one_letter_code
_entity_poly.pdbx_strand_id
1 'polypeptide(L)' 'MITPTELLRDAYRELDESGSLSPTTLRNLHTAGIDTAVLTAISTLETED' A
#
# COMPACT_ATOMS: atom_id res chain seq x y z
N MET A 1 3.95 -8.89 -16.59
CA MET A 1 3.76 -7.44 -16.40
C MET A 1 2.94 -7.31 -15.14
N ILE A 2 3.49 -6.72 -14.08
CA ILE A 2 2.73 -6.51 -12.85
C ILE A 2 1.70 -5.40 -13.11
N THR A 3 0.47 -5.63 -12.69
CA THR A 3 -0.63 -4.68 -12.81
C THR A 3 -0.67 -3.73 -11.61
N PRO A 4 -1.26 -2.53 -11.75
CA PRO A 4 -1.44 -1.59 -10.64
C PRO A 4 -2.16 -2.22 -9.42
N THR A 5 -3.12 -3.11 -9.67
CA THR A 5 -3.87 -3.81 -8.63
C THR A 5 -3.00 -4.78 -7.83
N GLU A 6 -2.06 -5.46 -8.48
CA GLU A 6 -1.11 -6.35 -7.79
C GLU A 6 -0.16 -5.54 -6.90
N LEU A 7 0.33 -4.38 -7.37
CA LEU A 7 1.16 -3.49 -6.54
C LEU A 7 0.44 -2.96 -5.31
N LEU A 8 -0.84 -2.58 -5.45
CA LEU A 8 -1.66 -2.15 -4.32
C LEU A 8 -1.87 -3.29 -3.33
N ARG A 9 -2.18 -4.51 -3.80
CA ARG A 9 -2.37 -5.68 -2.94
C ARG A 9 -1.11 -5.99 -2.13
N ASP A 10 0.06 -5.97 -2.77
CA ASP A 10 1.32 -6.25 -2.12
C ASP A 10 1.66 -5.14 -1.09
N ALA A 11 1.41 -3.88 -1.44
CA ALA A 11 1.61 -2.75 -0.52
C ALA A 11 0.66 -2.81 0.70
N TYR A 12 -0.61 -3.16 0.50
CA TYR A 12 -1.55 -3.36 1.61
C TYR A 12 -1.13 -4.51 2.51
N ARG A 13 -0.69 -5.62 1.91
CA ARG A 13 -0.19 -6.77 2.67
C ARG A 13 1.04 -6.41 3.50
N GLU A 14 1.97 -5.64 2.94
CA GLU A 14 3.17 -5.22 3.65
C GLU A 14 2.86 -4.26 4.81
N LEU A 15 1.88 -3.37 4.61
CA LEU A 15 1.37 -2.50 5.68
C LEU A 15 0.70 -3.31 6.80
N ASP A 16 -0.07 -4.34 6.45
CA ASP A 16 -0.70 -5.25 7.42
C ASP A 16 0.35 -6.05 8.22
N GLU A 17 1.36 -6.61 7.53
CA GLU A 17 2.37 -7.44 8.17
C GLU A 17 3.41 -6.64 8.99
N SER A 18 3.74 -5.41 8.59
CA SER A 18 4.87 -4.65 9.16
C SER A 18 4.54 -3.25 9.68
N GLY A 19 3.33 -2.74 9.41
CA GLY A 19 2.92 -1.38 9.75
C GLY A 19 3.59 -0.29 8.90
N SER A 20 4.43 -0.63 7.92
CA SER A 20 5.14 0.33 7.08
C SER A 20 5.42 -0.22 5.68
N LEU A 21 5.80 0.65 4.74
CA LEU A 21 6.19 0.24 3.39
C LEU A 21 7.71 0.27 3.26
N SER A 22 8.28 -0.78 2.66
CA SER A 22 9.68 -0.77 2.29
C SER A 22 9.97 0.25 1.18
N PRO A 23 11.22 0.73 1.08
CA PRO A 23 11.65 1.60 -0.01
C PRO A 23 11.40 1.02 -1.41
N THR A 24 11.47 -0.31 -1.54
CA THR A 24 11.21 -0.99 -2.81
C THR A 24 9.75 -0.84 -3.23
N THR A 25 8.81 -1.07 -2.30
CA THR A 25 7.38 -0.94 -2.56
C THR A 25 7.00 0.50 -2.88
N LEU A 26 7.52 1.47 -2.12
CA LEU A 26 7.34 2.90 -2.41
C LEU A 26 7.79 3.27 -3.82
N ARG A 27 8.99 2.80 -4.23
CA ARG A 27 9.51 3.03 -5.58
C ARG A 27 8.62 2.39 -6.66
N ASN A 28 8.13 1.18 -6.43
CA ASN A 28 7.30 0.47 -7.40
C ASN A 28 5.94 1.18 -7.59
N LEU A 29 5.31 1.62 -6.50
CA LEU A 29 4.09 2.43 -6.53
C LEU A 29 4.31 3.74 -7.27
N HIS A 30 5.39 4.46 -6.96
CA HIS A 30 5.72 5.71 -7.63
C HIS A 30 5.97 5.53 -9.14
N THR A 31 6.71 4.48 -9.52
CA THR A 31 6.98 4.14 -10.92
C THR A 31 5.69 3.81 -11.69
N ALA A 32 4.70 3.23 -10.99
CA ALA A 32 3.38 2.95 -11.53
C ALA A 32 2.43 4.17 -11.49
N GLY A 33 2.86 5.32 -10.98
CA GLY A 33 2.04 6.53 -10.84
C GLY A 33 0.97 6.43 -9.75
N ILE A 34 1.13 5.51 -8.79
CA ILE A 34 0.19 5.30 -7.68
C ILE A 34 0.63 6.17 -6.50
N ASP A 35 -0.28 7.04 -6.05
CA ASP A 35 -0.08 7.83 -4.84
C ASP A 35 -0.29 6.95 -3.59
N THR A 36 0.67 7.00 -2.66
CA THR A 36 0.62 6.23 -1.41
C THR A 36 -0.51 6.68 -0.48
N ALA A 37 -1.06 7.89 -0.66
CA ALA A 37 -2.24 8.35 0.09
C ALA A 37 -3.48 7.46 -0.15
N VAL A 38 -3.53 6.74 -1.26
CA VAL A 38 -4.61 5.76 -1.55
C VAL A 38 -4.59 4.61 -0.54
N LEU A 39 -3.44 4.30 0.07
CA LEU A 39 -3.28 3.20 1.03
C LEU A 39 -3.79 3.55 2.44
N THR A 40 -4.04 4.83 2.74
CA THR A 40 -4.45 5.29 4.07
C THR A 40 -5.93 5.00 4.39
N ALA A 41 -6.73 4.60 3.41
CA ALA A 41 -8.20 4.53 3.53
C ALA A 41 -8.76 3.37 4.39
N ILE A 42 -7.94 2.39 4.80
CA ILE A 42 -8.44 1.16 5.46
C ILE A 42 -8.13 1.14 6.97
N SER A 43 -7.02 1.72 7.43
CA SER A 43 -6.67 1.71 8.87
C SER A 43 -7.57 2.58 9.76
N THR A 44 -8.41 3.43 9.18
CA THR A 44 -9.32 4.32 9.96
C THR A 44 -10.64 3.65 10.34
N LEU A 45 -10.95 2.45 9.83
CA LEU A 45 -12.20 1.74 10.10
C LEU A 45 -12.13 0.80 11.32
N GLU A 46 -10.95 0.59 11.90
CA GLU A 46 -10.75 -0.35 13.03
C GLU A 46 -10.62 0.35 14.41
N THR A 47 -10.87 1.66 14.51
CA THR A 47 -10.73 2.42 15.77
C THR A 47 -12.07 2.95 16.32
N GLU A 48 -13.14 2.17 16.16
CA GLU A 48 -14.41 2.38 16.87
C GLU A 48 -14.88 1.06 17.50
N ASP A 49 -14.22 0.63 18.58
CA ASP A 49 -14.79 -0.25 19.61
C ASP A 49 -14.25 0.14 21.00
#